data_AF-A0A249PAD8-F1
#
_entry.id   AF-A0A249PAD8-F1
#
_cell.length_a   1.000
_cell.length_b   1.000
_cell.length_c   1.000
_cell.angle_alpha   90.00
_cell.angle_beta   90.00
_cell.angle_gamma   90.00
#
_symmetry.space_group_name_H-M   'P 1'
#
loop_
_entity.id
_entity.type
_entity.pdbx_description
1 polymer ?
#
loop_
_entity_poly.entity_id
_entity_poly.type
_entity_poly.pdbx_seq_one_letter_code
_entity_poly.pdbx_strand_id
1 'polypeptide(L)'
;MFTALLIATLVAPSDVVPTTVTMEELQADFEAAVACRQIEGRKVWKGELAYYIQSYVYEGQAAAAEDVADAVLPEDNTEETVREFEEACAIAGNAGSHARK
;
A
#
# COMPACT_ATOMS: atom_id res chain seq x y z
N MET A 1 -57.08 17.41 17.07
CA MET A 1 -56.56 16.82 15.82
C MET A 1 -55.08 16.61 16.01
N PHE A 2 -54.60 15.37 16.02
CA PHE A 2 -53.22 14.99 16.35
C PHE A 2 -52.31 15.18 15.12
N THR A 3 -51.27 15.99 15.27
CA THR A 3 -50.19 16.20 14.30
C THR A 3 -49.35 14.93 14.15
N ALA A 4 -49.26 14.41 12.93
CA ALA A 4 -48.42 13.25 12.59
C ALA A 4 -46.96 13.70 12.33
N LEU A 5 -46.02 13.05 13.02
CA LEU A 5 -44.58 13.25 12.86
C LEU A 5 -44.05 12.25 11.81
N LEU A 6 -43.54 12.74 10.68
CA LEU A 6 -42.89 11.93 9.66
C LEU A 6 -41.42 11.72 10.05
N ILE A 7 -41.03 10.48 10.35
CA ILE A 7 -39.64 10.09 10.57
C ILE A 7 -39.04 9.71 9.22
N ALA A 8 -38.17 10.56 8.68
CA ALA A 8 -37.39 10.26 7.48
C ALA A 8 -36.24 9.32 7.86
N THR A 9 -36.32 8.05 7.49
CA THR A 9 -35.21 7.11 7.60
C THR A 9 -34.19 7.39 6.49
N LEU A 10 -33.04 7.96 6.87
CA LEU A 10 -31.88 8.04 5.99
C LEU A 10 -31.30 6.63 5.84
N VAL A 11 -31.60 5.97 4.72
CA VAL A 11 -30.84 4.80 4.29
C VAL A 11 -29.58 5.33 3.63
N ALA A 12 -28.48 5.37 4.37
CA ALA A 12 -27.18 5.62 3.78
C ALA A 12 -26.83 4.44 2.85
N PRO A 13 -26.37 4.69 1.62
CA PRO A 13 -25.76 3.63 0.82
C PRO A 13 -24.49 3.19 1.55
N SER A 14 -24.47 1.95 2.04
CA SER A 14 -23.22 1.29 2.36
C SER A 14 -22.57 0.94 1.02
N ASP A 15 -21.69 1.81 0.52
CA ASP A 15 -20.75 1.44 -0.52
C ASP A 15 -19.86 0.32 0.05
N VAL A 16 -20.26 -0.91 -0.19
CA VAL A 16 -19.40 -2.07 0.01
C VAL A 16 -18.39 -2.03 -1.13
N VAL A 17 -17.31 -1.26 -0.91
CA VAL A 17 -16.08 -1.39 -1.70
C VAL A 17 -15.61 -2.84 -1.50
N PRO A 18 -15.29 -3.60 -2.56
CA PRO A 18 -14.77 -4.94 -2.41
C PRO A 18 -13.47 -4.87 -1.59
N THR A 19 -13.51 -5.37 -0.36
CA THR A 19 -12.48 -5.19 0.67
C THR A 19 -11.31 -6.18 0.57
N THR A 20 -11.03 -6.73 -0.61
CA THR A 20 -9.93 -7.70 -0.77
C THR A 20 -9.22 -7.42 -2.07
N VAL A 21 -8.09 -6.71 -2.00
CA VAL A 21 -7.13 -6.66 -3.09
C VAL A 21 -6.69 -8.10 -3.39
N THR A 22 -6.76 -8.50 -4.66
CA THR A 22 -6.39 -9.85 -5.09
C THR A 22 -4.87 -9.98 -5.20
N MET A 23 -4.37 -11.22 -5.19
CA MET A 23 -2.93 -11.45 -5.35
C MET A 23 -2.44 -11.05 -6.74
N GLU A 24 -3.27 -11.19 -7.77
CA GLU A 24 -2.98 -10.74 -9.12
C GLU A 24 -2.86 -9.21 -9.20
N GLU A 25 -3.71 -8.47 -8.49
CA GLU A 25 -3.63 -7.00 -8.39
C GLU A 25 -2.36 -6.56 -7.66
N LEU A 26 -2.02 -7.22 -6.54
CA LEU A 26 -0.77 -6.93 -5.81
C LEU A 26 0.48 -7.26 -6.63
N GLN A 27 0.46 -8.34 -7.40
CA GLN A 27 1.58 -8.69 -8.29
C GLN A 27 1.78 -7.60 -9.36
N ALA A 28 0.70 -7.18 -10.02
CA ALA A 28 0.77 -6.12 -11.02
C ALA A 28 1.22 -4.77 -10.43
N ASP A 29 0.76 -4.46 -9.22
CA ASP A 29 1.15 -3.25 -8.49
C ASP A 29 2.63 -3.27 -8.07
N PHE A 30 3.14 -4.43 -7.62
CA PHE A 30 4.57 -4.61 -7.31
C PHE A 30 5.46 -4.45 -8.54
N GLU A 31 5.07 -4.99 -9.69
CA GLU A 31 5.81 -4.84 -10.96
C GLU A 31 5.92 -3.38 -11.42
N ALA A 32 4.94 -2.54 -11.07
CA ALA A 32 4.94 -1.11 -11.35
C ALA A 32 5.56 -0.25 -10.22
N ALA A 33 5.86 -0.85 -9.06
CA ALA A 33 6.26 -0.13 -7.87
C ALA A 33 7.63 0.55 -8.02
N VAL A 34 7.76 1.75 -7.44
CA VAL A 34 8.99 2.54 -7.50
C VAL A 34 9.84 2.34 -6.24
N ALA A 35 11.16 2.23 -6.41
CA ALA A 35 12.07 2.04 -5.29
C ALA A 35 12.10 3.25 -4.35
N CYS A 36 12.09 2.97 -3.05
CA CYS A 36 12.19 3.94 -1.96
C CYS A 36 13.52 3.77 -1.20
N ARG A 37 13.73 4.59 -0.16
CA ARG A 37 14.82 4.37 0.78
C ARG A 37 14.57 3.08 1.56
N GLN A 38 15.65 2.37 1.89
CA GLN A 38 15.57 1.13 2.66
C GLN A 38 15.08 1.38 4.10
N ILE A 39 14.35 0.40 4.63
CA ILE A 39 13.96 0.29 6.05
C ILE A 39 14.72 -0.90 6.62
N GLU A 40 15.48 -0.69 7.69
CA GLU A 40 16.27 -1.74 8.36
C GLU A 40 17.20 -2.55 7.41
N GLY A 41 17.71 -1.90 6.36
CA GLY A 41 18.57 -2.55 5.35
C GLY A 41 17.81 -3.39 4.31
N ARG A 42 16.47 -3.42 4.35
CA ARG A 42 15.63 -4.10 3.36
C ARG A 42 15.20 -3.12 2.28
N LYS A 43 15.19 -3.59 1.01
CA LYS A 43 14.63 -2.82 -0.11
C LYS A 43 13.14 -2.57 0.12
N VAL A 44 12.70 -1.36 -0.25
CA VAL A 44 11.31 -0.91 -0.11
C VAL A 44 10.86 -0.34 -1.44
N TRP A 45 9.60 -0.58 -1.79
CA TRP A 45 8.97 -0.03 -2.98
C TRP A 45 7.59 0.52 -2.67
N LYS A 46 7.16 1.50 -3.46
CA LYS A 46 5.82 2.10 -3.40
C LYS A 46 5.04 1.76 -4.66
N GLY A 47 3.97 0.97 -4.50
CA GLY A 47 2.93 0.83 -5.51
C GLY A 47 1.80 1.84 -5.31
N GLU A 48 0.76 1.71 -6.10
CA GLU A 48 -0.50 2.43 -5.96
C GLU A 48 -1.41 1.82 -4.89
N LEU A 49 -1.38 0.48 -4.75
CA LEU A 49 -2.23 -0.27 -3.82
C LEU A 49 -1.54 -0.53 -2.47
N ALA A 50 -0.26 -0.85 -2.48
CA ALA A 50 0.49 -1.21 -1.27
C ALA A 50 1.91 -0.65 -1.27
N TYR A 51 2.53 -0.68 -0.08
CA TYR A 51 3.98 -0.66 0.03
C TYR A 51 4.52 -2.08 -0.02
N TYR A 52 5.75 -2.24 -0.50
CA TYR A 52 6.40 -3.54 -0.58
C TYR A 52 7.73 -3.50 0.12
N ILE A 53 8.09 -4.57 0.80
CA ILE A 53 9.37 -4.69 1.49
C ILE A 53 9.99 -6.05 1.24
N GLN A 54 11.30 -6.06 1.03
CA GLN A 54 12.04 -7.28 0.71
C GLN A 54 11.82 -8.33 1.80
N SER A 55 11.34 -9.50 1.41
CA SER A 55 11.15 -10.61 2.33
C SER A 55 12.50 -11.14 2.82
N TYR A 56 12.57 -11.61 4.06
CA TYR A 56 13.77 -12.28 4.56
C TYR A 56 13.92 -13.65 3.91
N VAL A 57 15.05 -13.90 3.26
CA VAL A 57 15.37 -15.22 2.71
C VAL A 57 16.44 -15.87 3.58
N TYR A 58 16.15 -17.07 4.11
CA TYR A 58 17.09 -17.84 4.91
C TYR A 58 18.15 -18.53 4.03
N GLU A 59 19.36 -18.74 4.57
CA GLU A 59 20.44 -19.41 3.84
C GLU A 59 20.01 -20.79 3.33
N GLY A 60 20.12 -21.00 2.00
CA GLY A 60 19.72 -22.24 1.32
C GLY A 60 18.73 -22.04 0.17
N GLN A 61 18.04 -20.89 0.11
CA GLN A 61 17.20 -20.49 -1.01
C GLN A 61 17.95 -19.47 -1.88
N ALA A 62 18.73 -19.99 -2.83
CA ALA A 62 19.65 -19.20 -3.63
C ALA A 62 18.97 -18.29 -4.68
N ALA A 63 19.46 -17.05 -4.75
CA ALA A 63 19.56 -16.16 -5.91
C ALA A 63 18.29 -15.55 -6.55
N ALA A 64 17.08 -15.99 -6.24
CA ALA A 64 15.84 -15.31 -6.69
C ALA A 64 15.35 -14.21 -5.71
N ALA A 65 16.15 -13.90 -4.68
CA ALA A 65 15.76 -13.10 -3.52
C ALA A 65 15.61 -11.59 -3.76
N GLU A 66 15.91 -11.09 -4.96
CA GLU A 66 15.79 -9.66 -5.24
C GLU A 66 14.35 -9.22 -5.56
N ASP A 67 13.49 -10.16 -5.96
CA ASP A 67 12.14 -9.91 -6.47
C ASP A 67 11.04 -10.50 -5.57
N VAL A 68 11.38 -10.94 -4.35
CA VAL A 68 10.40 -11.42 -3.37
C VAL A 68 10.17 -10.33 -2.33
N ALA A 69 8.92 -9.88 -2.24
CA ALA A 69 8.53 -8.84 -1.31
C ALA A 69 7.21 -9.20 -0.61
N ASP A 70 7.09 -8.74 0.63
CA ASP A 70 5.85 -8.78 1.40
C ASP A 70 5.08 -7.48 1.12
N ALA A 71 3.78 -7.62 0.83
CA ALA A 71 2.88 -6.48 0.67
C ALA A 71 2.47 -5.94 2.05
N VAL A 72 2.52 -4.62 2.18
CA VAL A 72 2.10 -3.86 3.37
C VAL A 72 0.93 -2.99 2.93
N LEU A 73 -0.28 -3.54 3.07
CA LEU A 73 -1.52 -2.84 2.77
C LEU A 73 -1.88 -1.90 3.93
N PRO A 74 -2.21 -0.63 3.67
CA PRO A 74 -2.57 0.32 4.72
C PRO A 74 -3.74 -0.13 5.61
N GLU A 75 -4.72 -0.82 5.04
CA GLU A 75 -5.89 -1.35 5.76
C GLU A 75 -5.56 -2.51 6.72
N ASP A 76 -4.48 -3.25 6.46
CA ASP A 76 -4.08 -4.43 7.23
C ASP A 76 -2.98 -4.12 8.27
N ASN A 77 -2.51 -2.86 8.30
CA ASN A 77 -1.38 -2.44 9.12
C ASN A 77 -1.73 -1.22 9.99
N THR A 78 -0.95 -0.98 11.03
CA THR A 78 -1.17 0.20 11.89
C THR A 78 -0.74 1.47 11.16
N GLU A 79 -1.34 2.60 11.53
CA GLU A 79 -0.93 3.93 11.01
C GLU A 79 0.55 4.22 11.27
N GLU A 80 1.09 3.73 12.39
CA GLU A 80 2.51 3.86 12.71
C GLU A 80 3.39 3.10 11.71
N THR A 81 3.05 1.84 11.43
CA THR A 81 3.75 1.04 10.41
C THR A 81 3.68 1.74 9.05
N VAL A 82 2.49 2.14 8.60
CA VAL A 82 2.30 2.79 7.29
C VAL A 82 3.10 4.10 7.18
N ARG A 83 3.16 4.90 8.26
CA ARG A 83 3.93 6.14 8.31
C ARG A 83 5.43 5.90 8.06
N GLU A 84 6.01 4.82 8.59
CA GLU A 84 7.42 4.50 8.33
C GLU A 84 7.70 4.28 6.83
N PHE A 85 6.76 3.63 6.13
CA PHE A 85 6.83 3.42 4.68
C PHE A 85 6.63 4.72 3.89
N GLU A 86 5.68 5.56 4.31
CA GLU A 86 5.49 6.89 3.73
C GLU A 86 6.76 7.75 3.82
N GLU A 87 7.40 7.76 5.00
CA GLU A 87 8.65 8.49 5.24
C GLU A 87 9.81 7.92 4.41
N ALA A 88 9.88 6.61 4.23
CA ALA A 88 10.85 5.96 3.36
C ALA A 88 10.69 6.39 1.89
N CYS A 89 9.46 6.62 1.46
CA CYS A 89 9.12 6.93 0.06
C CYS A 89 8.97 8.43 -0.24
N ALA A 90 8.96 9.31 0.76
CA ALA A 90 8.80 10.76 0.60
C ALA A 90 9.85 11.42 -0.33
N ILE A 91 11.05 10.84 -0.46
CA ILE A 91 12.13 11.38 -1.31
C ILE A 91 12.04 10.84 -2.75
N ALA A 92 11.52 9.63 -2.95
CA ALA A 92 11.39 9.02 -4.28
C ALA A 92 10.45 9.82 -5.20
N GLY A 93 9.43 10.48 -4.63
CA GLY A 93 8.53 11.39 -5.34
C GLY A 93 9.18 12.69 -5.85
N ASN A 94 10.40 13.04 -5.42
CA ASN A 94 11.10 14.25 -5.84
C ASN A 94 12.17 13.99 -6.93
N ALA A 95 12.47 12.73 -7.25
CA ALA A 95 13.45 12.41 -8.30
C ALA A 95 12.90 12.62 -9.74
N GLY A 96 11.58 12.86 -9.89
CA GLY A 96 10.92 13.06 -11.20
C GLY A 96 10.97 14.49 -11.78
N SER A 97 11.48 15.48 -11.05
CA SER A 97 11.39 16.91 -11.44
C SER A 97 12.72 17.56 -11.86
N HIS A 98 13.85 16.85 -11.82
CA HIS A 98 15.18 17.43 -12.13
C HIS A 98 15.87 16.92 -13.41
N ALA A 99 15.15 16.23 -14.31
CA ALA A 99 15.68 15.82 -15.60
C ALA A 99 14.95 16.52 -16.79
N ARG A 100 15.02 17.85 -16.84
CA ARG A 100 14.89 18.59 -18.11
C ARG A 100 15.96 19.67 -18.16
N LYS A 101 16.96 19.43 -19.00
CA LYS A 101 17.87 20.46 -19.51
C LYS A 101 17.93 20.32 -21.02
#